data_AF-A0A962V2K5-F1
#
_entry.id   AF-A0A962V2K5-F1
#
_cell.length_a   1.000
_cell.length_b   1.000
_cell.length_c   1.000
_cell.angle_alpha   90.00
_cell.angle_beta   90.00
_cell.angle_gamma   90.00
#
_symmetry.space_group_name_H-M   'P 1'
#
loop_
_entity.id
_entity.type
_entity.pdbx_description
1 polymer ?
#
loop_
_entity_poly.entity_id
_entity_poly.type
_entity_poly.pdbx_seq_one_letter_code
_entity_poly.pdbx_strand_id
1 'polypeptide(L)'
;VTSDPNVTSLKGLSPRMPVALPPEKSGSTGTFQFLQSLDPGLAELRNVTYVGSAKEAVEMVINNKAALAFFVQFANTKNDVFKAINDAKLTFIPVINREILRREVAGQRVYQPQEVVVTPPGLLGRLTGQEPDKIVTTCMPVVLFTGAPESMPEGTARQDQEDVIKQLAQVQPPSEGDWKDILQNTVSIGKSKLDELMQQF
;
A
#
# COMPACT_ATOMS: atom_id res chain seq x y z
N VAL A 1 1.63 6.50 -8.48
CA VAL A 1 2.90 6.87 -9.17
C VAL A 1 2.61 7.80 -10.32
N THR A 2 3.60 8.57 -10.76
CA THR A 2 3.51 9.55 -11.85
C THR A 2 4.85 9.70 -12.57
N SER A 3 4.86 10.20 -13.80
CA SER A 3 6.07 10.60 -14.50
C SER A 3 6.54 12.02 -14.18
N ASP A 4 5.72 12.84 -13.48
CA ASP A 4 6.07 14.20 -13.08
C ASP A 4 6.74 14.22 -11.70
N PRO A 5 8.06 14.49 -11.60
CA PRO A 5 8.78 14.50 -10.33
C PRO A 5 8.37 15.64 -9.39
N ASN A 6 7.63 16.64 -9.89
CA ASN A 6 7.18 17.76 -9.06
C ASN A 6 5.89 17.44 -8.29
N VAL A 7 5.20 16.36 -8.66
CA VAL A 7 3.99 15.92 -7.97
C VAL A 7 4.40 15.05 -6.79
N THR A 8 4.43 15.66 -5.60
CA THR A 8 4.87 15.03 -4.35
C THR A 8 3.72 14.73 -3.38
N SER A 9 2.52 15.23 -3.67
CA SER A 9 1.31 14.99 -2.87
C SER A 9 0.07 14.87 -3.74
N LEU A 10 -1.00 14.30 -3.17
CA LEU A 10 -2.31 14.23 -3.83
C LEU A 10 -3.11 15.54 -3.74
N LYS A 11 -2.65 16.50 -2.94
CA LYS A 11 -3.33 17.78 -2.72
C LYS A 11 -3.08 18.73 -3.89
N GLY A 12 -4.13 19.41 -4.35
CA GLY A 12 -4.03 20.40 -5.42
C GLY A 12 -3.85 19.79 -6.82
N LEU A 13 -4.05 18.48 -6.95
CA LEU A 13 -4.10 17.83 -8.25
C LEU A 13 -5.29 18.31 -9.07
N SER A 14 -5.08 18.49 -10.37
CA SER A 14 -6.15 18.91 -11.27
C SER A 14 -7.24 17.83 -11.37
N PRO A 15 -8.54 18.19 -11.27
CA PRO A 15 -9.67 17.27 -11.45
C PRO A 15 -9.64 16.50 -12.77
N ARG A 16 -9.02 17.10 -13.81
CA ARG A 16 -8.96 16.56 -15.16
C ARG A 16 -7.78 15.62 -15.38
N MET A 17 -6.91 15.46 -14.39
CA MET A 17 -5.71 14.67 -14.55
C MET A 17 -6.09 13.20 -14.83
N PRO A 18 -5.59 12.61 -15.93
CA PRO A 18 -5.93 11.23 -16.28
C PRO A 18 -5.30 10.25 -15.29
N VAL A 19 -6.14 9.39 -14.70
CA VAL A 19 -5.76 8.38 -13.71
C VAL A 19 -6.01 6.99 -14.28
N ALA A 20 -4.99 6.14 -14.28
CA ALA A 20 -5.13 4.72 -14.58
C ALA A 20 -5.34 3.93 -13.29
N LEU A 21 -6.37 3.08 -13.28
CA LEU A 21 -6.67 2.14 -12.20
C LEU A 21 -6.63 0.70 -12.71
N PRO A 22 -6.30 -0.29 -11.86
CA PRO A 22 -6.53 -1.71 -12.13
C PRO A 22 -8.02 -2.01 -12.38
N PRO A 23 -8.43 -3.29 -12.54
CA PRO A 23 -9.81 -3.62 -12.88
C PRO A 23 -10.82 -2.93 -11.96
N GLU A 24 -11.95 -2.51 -12.52
CA GLU A 24 -12.97 -1.72 -11.81
C GLU A 24 -13.43 -2.37 -10.50
N LYS A 25 -13.50 -3.71 -10.47
CA LYS A 25 -13.92 -4.49 -9.30
C LYS A 25 -12.76 -4.94 -8.40
N SER A 26 -11.55 -4.41 -8.60
CA SER A 26 -10.38 -4.77 -7.81
C SER A 26 -10.37 -4.06 -6.45
N GLY A 27 -9.68 -4.65 -5.46
CA GLY A 27 -9.47 -4.02 -4.16
C GLY A 27 -8.71 -2.69 -4.24
N SER A 28 -7.84 -2.52 -5.24
CA SER A 28 -7.19 -1.23 -5.51
C SER A 28 -8.20 -0.16 -5.91
N THR A 29 -9.09 -0.47 -6.84
CA THR A 29 -10.15 0.47 -7.25
C THR A 29 -11.10 0.80 -6.10
N GLY A 30 -11.52 -0.21 -5.33
CA GLY A 30 -12.33 0.01 -4.14
C GLY A 30 -11.64 0.92 -3.11
N THR A 31 -10.33 0.72 -2.90
CA THR A 31 -9.53 1.59 -2.01
C THR A 31 -9.46 3.02 -2.57
N PHE A 32 -9.24 3.18 -3.88
CA PHE A 32 -9.22 4.52 -4.50
C PHE A 32 -10.55 5.25 -4.29
N GLN A 33 -11.68 4.60 -4.58
CA GLN A 33 -13.01 5.17 -4.40
C GLN A 33 -13.29 5.51 -2.92
N PHE A 34 -12.86 4.64 -2.01
CA PHE A 34 -12.92 4.91 -0.58
C PHE A 34 -12.12 6.17 -0.22
N LEU A 35 -10.89 6.31 -0.71
CA LEU A 35 -10.06 7.50 -0.49
C LEU A 35 -10.70 8.77 -1.07
N GLN A 36 -11.37 8.68 -2.22
CA GLN A 36 -12.15 9.79 -2.79
C GLN A 36 -13.32 10.22 -1.89
N SER A 37 -13.85 9.33 -1.06
CA SER A 37 -14.88 9.69 -0.07
C SER A 37 -14.31 10.44 1.14
N LEU A 38 -13.01 10.34 1.38
CA LEU A 38 -12.32 10.91 2.54
C LEU A 38 -11.62 12.23 2.24
N ASP A 39 -11.13 12.41 1.01
CA ASP A 39 -10.32 13.56 0.63
C ASP A 39 -11.01 14.35 -0.50
N PRO A 40 -11.42 15.61 -0.27
CA PRO A 40 -12.09 16.44 -1.27
C PRO A 40 -11.25 16.66 -2.53
N GLY A 41 -9.92 16.74 -2.42
CA GLY A 41 -9.04 16.91 -3.59
C GLY A 41 -9.01 15.65 -4.46
N LEU A 42 -8.98 14.46 -3.84
CA LEU A 42 -9.12 13.20 -4.57
C LEU A 42 -10.52 13.01 -5.15
N ALA A 43 -11.54 13.54 -4.48
CA ALA A 43 -12.92 13.51 -4.96
C ALA A 43 -13.09 14.21 -6.31
N GLU A 44 -12.16 15.06 -6.74
CA GLU A 44 -12.29 15.72 -8.05
C GLU A 44 -11.66 14.91 -9.19
N LEU A 45 -10.86 13.88 -8.89
CA LEU A 45 -10.21 13.02 -9.88
C LEU A 45 -11.20 12.04 -10.52
N ARG A 46 -11.91 12.49 -11.56
CA ARG A 46 -12.94 11.70 -12.26
C ARG A 46 -12.51 11.16 -13.63
N ASN A 47 -11.39 11.65 -14.16
CA ASN A 47 -10.83 11.17 -15.44
C ASN A 47 -10.11 9.84 -15.25
N VAL A 48 -10.87 8.76 -15.06
CA VAL A 48 -10.37 7.43 -14.71
C VAL A 48 -10.47 6.47 -15.88
N THR A 49 -9.38 5.74 -16.15
CA THR A 49 -9.33 4.61 -17.08
C THR A 49 -9.01 3.33 -16.32
N TYR A 50 -9.88 2.33 -16.42
CA TYR A 50 -9.64 1.00 -15.85
C TYR A 50 -8.88 0.12 -16.85
N VAL A 51 -7.89 -0.63 -16.37
CA VAL A 51 -7.10 -1.60 -17.15
C VAL A 51 -7.04 -2.96 -16.45
N GLY A 52 -6.42 -3.96 -17.08
CA GLY A 52 -6.47 -5.36 -16.65
C GLY A 52 -5.66 -5.68 -15.39
N SER A 53 -4.68 -4.84 -15.02
CA SER A 53 -3.79 -5.11 -13.90
C SER A 53 -3.12 -3.84 -13.34
N ALA A 54 -2.49 -3.95 -12.16
CA ALA A 54 -1.65 -2.87 -11.60
C ALA A 54 -0.45 -2.55 -12.50
N LYS A 55 0.12 -3.58 -13.14
CA LYS A 55 1.21 -3.41 -14.11
C LYS A 55 0.75 -2.60 -15.32
N GLU A 56 -0.38 -2.95 -15.92
CA GLU A 56 -0.96 -2.18 -17.02
C GLU A 56 -1.27 -0.73 -16.61
N ALA A 57 -1.73 -0.50 -15.37
CA ALA A 57 -2.00 0.86 -14.89
C ALA A 57 -0.71 1.68 -14.84
N VAL A 58 0.39 1.09 -14.36
CA VAL A 58 1.72 1.72 -14.40
C VAL A 58 2.18 1.93 -15.85
N GLU A 59 1.98 0.96 -16.74
CA GLU A 59 2.32 1.08 -18.16
C GLU A 59 1.56 2.22 -18.85
N MET A 60 0.33 2.53 -18.44
CA MET A 60 -0.39 3.70 -18.94
C MET A 60 0.34 5.01 -18.62
N VAL A 61 0.98 5.12 -17.46
CA VAL A 61 1.81 6.28 -17.09
C VAL A 61 3.12 6.29 -17.86
N ILE A 62 3.81 5.14 -17.95
CA ILE A 62 5.05 4.99 -18.73
C ILE A 62 4.84 5.43 -20.19
N ASN A 63 3.69 5.07 -20.76
CA ASN A 63 3.34 5.37 -22.14
C ASN A 63 2.65 6.74 -22.33
N ASN A 64 2.62 7.60 -21.30
CA ASN A 64 1.97 8.93 -21.32
C ASN A 64 0.48 8.91 -21.69
N LYS A 65 -0.20 7.79 -21.45
CA LYS A 65 -1.66 7.64 -21.64
C LYS A 65 -2.45 7.98 -20.37
N ALA A 66 -1.79 8.02 -19.23
CA ALA A 66 -2.29 8.54 -17.97
C ALA A 66 -1.20 9.37 -17.28
N ALA A 67 -1.61 10.31 -16.44
CA ALA A 67 -0.69 11.12 -15.65
C ALA A 67 -0.40 10.47 -14.29
N LEU A 68 -1.38 9.73 -13.77
CA LEU A 68 -1.27 8.97 -12.52
C LEU A 68 -1.65 7.51 -12.71
N ALA A 69 -1.02 6.64 -11.94
CA ALA A 69 -1.51 5.30 -11.67
C ALA A 69 -1.64 5.07 -10.16
N PHE A 70 -2.75 4.49 -9.74
CA PHE A 70 -2.99 4.11 -8.34
C PHE A 70 -3.19 2.60 -8.24
N PHE A 71 -2.58 1.99 -7.24
CA PHE A 71 -2.73 0.57 -6.94
C PHE A 71 -2.40 0.31 -5.45
N VAL A 72 -2.91 -0.79 -4.92
CA VAL A 72 -2.60 -1.31 -3.59
C VAL A 72 -1.91 -2.66 -3.76
N GLN A 73 -0.67 -2.76 -3.28
CA GLN A 73 0.10 -4.00 -3.23
C GLN A 73 1.13 -3.92 -2.11
N PHE A 74 1.65 -5.07 -1.69
CA PHE A 74 2.80 -5.12 -0.79
C PHE A 74 4.04 -4.50 -1.44
N ALA A 75 4.87 -3.80 -0.66
CA ALA A 75 6.11 -3.21 -1.10
C ALA A 75 7.18 -4.28 -1.39
N ASN A 76 7.11 -4.84 -2.61
CA ASN A 76 8.06 -5.83 -3.09
C ASN A 76 8.85 -5.27 -4.28
N THR A 77 10.07 -4.83 -4.03
CA THR A 77 10.96 -4.24 -5.04
C THR A 77 11.35 -5.18 -6.18
N LYS A 78 11.11 -6.50 -6.03
CA LYS A 78 11.42 -7.51 -7.04
C LYS A 78 10.24 -7.84 -7.95
N ASN A 79 9.01 -7.45 -7.60
CA ASN A 79 7.87 -7.75 -8.45
C ASN A 79 7.87 -6.91 -9.73
N ASP A 80 7.15 -7.38 -10.75
CA ASP A 80 7.05 -6.74 -12.06
C ASP A 80 6.60 -5.28 -12.00
N VAL A 81 5.73 -4.93 -11.06
CA VAL A 81 5.16 -3.58 -10.95
C VAL A 81 6.20 -2.60 -10.42
N PHE A 82 6.86 -2.92 -9.31
CA PHE A 82 7.94 -2.10 -8.75
C PHE A 82 9.13 -2.05 -9.69
N LYS A 83 9.46 -3.15 -10.36
CA LYS A 83 10.48 -3.15 -11.40
C LYS A 83 10.13 -2.17 -12.52
N ALA A 84 8.91 -2.20 -13.05
CA ALA A 84 8.46 -1.28 -14.09
C ALA A 84 8.53 0.19 -13.63
N ILE A 85 8.10 0.49 -12.41
CA ILE A 85 8.18 1.83 -11.81
C ILE A 85 9.63 2.32 -11.73
N ASN A 86 10.53 1.48 -11.21
CA ASN A 86 11.92 1.82 -11.00
C ASN A 86 12.70 1.94 -12.32
N ASP A 87 12.48 1.02 -13.26
CA ASP A 87 13.10 1.04 -14.59
C ASP A 87 12.68 2.31 -15.37
N ALA A 88 11.41 2.71 -15.26
CA ALA A 88 10.90 3.93 -15.87
C ALA A 88 11.14 5.21 -15.04
N LYS A 89 11.78 5.10 -13.87
CA LYS A 89 12.06 6.21 -12.94
C LYS A 89 10.82 7.04 -12.58
N LEU A 90 9.67 6.38 -12.40
CA LEU A 90 8.45 7.08 -12.00
C LEU A 90 8.54 7.50 -10.53
N THR A 91 7.84 8.58 -10.20
CA THR A 91 7.77 9.11 -8.85
C THR A 91 6.63 8.47 -8.07
N PHE A 92 6.93 8.01 -6.85
CA PHE A 92 5.92 7.59 -5.89
C PHE A 92 5.26 8.81 -5.23
N ILE A 93 3.93 8.83 -5.24
CA ILE A 93 3.16 9.82 -4.52
C ILE A 93 2.62 9.12 -3.27
N PRO A 94 3.06 9.51 -2.06
CA PRO A 94 2.58 8.89 -0.84
C PRO A 94 1.09 9.19 -0.63
N VAL A 95 0.33 8.16 -0.26
CA VAL A 95 -1.08 8.29 0.09
C VAL A 95 -1.14 8.38 1.61
N ILE A 96 -1.03 9.59 2.14
CA ILE A 96 -1.06 9.85 3.58
C ILE A 96 -1.78 11.18 3.84
N ASN A 97 -2.84 11.14 4.65
CA ASN A 97 -3.48 12.35 5.16
C ASN A 97 -4.07 12.09 6.56
N ARG A 98 -4.39 13.17 7.28
CA ARG A 98 -4.91 13.06 8.66
C ARG A 98 -6.25 12.34 8.74
N GLU A 99 -7.10 12.51 7.72
CA GLU A 99 -8.45 11.93 7.69
C GLU A 99 -8.41 10.40 7.51
N ILE A 100 -7.47 9.88 6.71
CA ILE A 100 -7.21 8.45 6.52
C ILE A 100 -6.68 7.83 7.81
N LEU A 101 -5.69 8.48 8.45
CA LEU A 101 -5.04 7.94 9.66
C LEU A 101 -5.91 7.99 10.92
N ARG A 102 -6.95 8.84 10.94
CA ARG A 102 -7.94 8.91 12.02
C ARG A 102 -9.07 7.90 11.87
N ARG A 103 -9.13 7.12 10.78
CA ARG A 103 -10.19 6.14 10.61
C ARG A 103 -10.01 4.97 11.55
N GLU A 104 -11.06 4.72 12.31
CA GLU A 104 -11.15 3.61 13.25
C GLU A 104 -12.37 2.74 12.93
N VAL A 105 -12.20 1.43 13.09
CA VAL A 105 -13.26 0.43 13.08
C VAL A 105 -13.15 -0.33 14.39
N ALA A 106 -14.23 -0.39 15.16
CA ALA A 106 -14.25 -0.99 16.49
C ALA A 106 -13.13 -0.47 17.44
N GLY A 107 -12.81 0.83 17.35
CA GLY A 107 -11.76 1.47 18.16
C GLY A 107 -10.33 1.15 17.73
N GLN A 108 -10.13 0.50 16.58
CA GLN A 108 -8.81 0.22 16.02
C GLN A 108 -8.58 1.00 14.73
N ARG A 109 -7.40 1.59 14.58
CA ARG A 109 -7.01 2.31 13.36
C ARG A 109 -6.96 1.36 12.17
N VAL A 110 -7.71 1.69 11.12
CA VAL A 110 -7.74 0.93 9.86
C VAL A 110 -6.43 1.10 9.09
N TYR A 111 -5.77 2.23 9.28
CA TYR A 111 -4.62 2.65 8.48
C TYR A 111 -3.50 3.15 9.38
N GLN A 112 -2.28 2.73 9.08
CA GLN A 112 -1.07 3.13 9.79
C GLN A 112 -0.05 3.61 8.78
N PRO A 113 0.64 4.73 9.03
CA PRO A 113 1.73 5.11 8.16
C PRO A 113 2.94 4.22 8.46
N GLN A 114 3.57 3.74 7.40
CA GLN A 114 4.77 2.93 7.48
C GLN A 114 5.79 3.45 6.47
N GLU A 115 7.06 3.39 6.86
CA GLU A 115 8.16 3.65 5.95
C GLU A 115 8.39 2.37 5.14
N VAL A 116 8.38 2.48 3.82
CA VAL A 116 8.53 1.35 2.91
C VAL A 116 9.65 1.59 1.91
N VAL A 117 10.48 0.57 1.69
CA VAL A 117 11.53 0.59 0.66
C VAL A 117 10.89 0.37 -0.70
N VAL A 118 11.13 1.26 -1.67
CA VAL A 118 10.47 1.23 -2.99
C VAL A 118 11.42 1.04 -4.16
N THR A 119 12.72 1.29 -3.97
CA THR A 119 13.76 0.98 -4.94
C THR A 119 14.60 -0.22 -4.49
N PRO A 120 14.95 -1.15 -5.39
CA PRO A 120 15.92 -2.18 -5.06
C PRO A 120 17.29 -1.54 -4.78
N PRO A 121 18.07 -2.06 -3.81
CA PRO A 121 19.43 -1.58 -3.58
C PRO A 121 20.30 -1.96 -4.79
N GLY A 122 20.65 -0.97 -5.61
CA GLY A 122 21.49 -1.14 -6.80
C GLY A 122 22.90 -1.63 -6.46
N LEU A 123 23.63 -2.18 -7.44
CA LEU A 123 24.97 -2.75 -7.21
C LEU A 123 25.95 -1.69 -6.66
N LEU A 124 25.95 -0.49 -7.23
CA LEU A 124 26.72 0.65 -6.71
C LEU A 124 26.23 1.08 -5.34
N GLY A 125 24.92 1.09 -5.08
CA GLY A 125 24.37 1.44 -3.77
C GLY A 125 24.82 0.46 -2.68
N ARG A 126 24.88 -0.84 -2.99
CA ARG A 126 25.41 -1.85 -2.07
C ARG A 126 26.91 -1.69 -1.80
N LEU A 127 27.68 -1.27 -2.81
CA LEU A 127 29.13 -1.07 -2.70
C LEU A 127 29.50 0.25 -2.00
N THR A 128 28.66 1.28 -2.14
CA THR A 128 28.88 2.63 -1.58
C THR A 128 28.18 2.86 -0.25
N GLY A 129 27.35 1.91 0.20
CA GLY A 129 26.52 2.07 1.40
C GLY A 129 25.37 3.06 1.22
N GLN A 130 24.97 3.36 -0.02
CA GLN A 130 23.83 4.23 -0.28
C GLN A 130 22.54 3.54 0.18
N GLU A 131 21.79 4.21 1.05
CA GLU A 131 20.48 3.72 1.47
C GLU A 131 19.51 3.68 0.28
N PRO A 132 18.64 2.66 0.21
CA PRO A 132 17.61 2.60 -0.82
C PRO A 132 16.56 3.69 -0.59
N ASP A 133 15.89 4.13 -1.66
CA ASP A 133 14.82 5.12 -1.54
C ASP A 133 13.64 4.52 -0.78
N LYS A 134 13.12 5.33 0.14
CA LYS A 134 11.98 4.99 1.01
C LYS A 134 10.90 6.04 0.89
N ILE A 135 9.66 5.61 1.07
CA ILE A 135 8.51 6.52 1.19
C ILE A 135 7.74 6.19 2.47
N VAL A 136 7.13 7.21 3.07
CA VAL A 136 6.13 7.01 4.12
C VAL A 136 4.76 7.03 3.48
N THR A 137 4.03 5.92 3.56
CA THR A 137 2.68 5.82 3.00
C THR A 137 1.75 5.08 3.94
N THR A 138 0.45 5.23 3.73
CA THR A 138 -0.56 4.49 4.48
C THR A 138 -0.55 3.01 4.12
N CYS A 139 -0.48 2.15 5.14
CA CYS A 139 -0.61 0.70 5.04
C CYS A 139 -1.81 0.22 5.88
N MET A 140 -2.53 -0.79 5.39
CA MET A 140 -3.59 -1.46 6.14
C MET A 140 -3.00 -2.69 6.85
N PRO A 141 -3.20 -2.88 8.17
CA PRO A 141 -2.79 -4.09 8.84
C PRO A 141 -3.62 -5.26 8.30
N VAL A 142 -2.94 -6.35 7.96
CA VAL A 142 -3.61 -7.60 7.59
C VAL A 142 -3.98 -8.32 8.88
N VAL A 143 -5.28 -8.52 9.09
CA VAL A 143 -5.81 -9.29 10.22
C VAL A 143 -6.38 -10.59 9.69
N LEU A 144 -5.94 -11.72 10.26
CA LEU A 144 -6.52 -13.03 9.97
C LEU A 144 -7.65 -13.29 10.95
N PHE A 145 -8.87 -13.39 10.44
CA PHE A 145 -10.04 -13.74 11.24
C PHE A 145 -10.20 -15.25 11.29
N THR A 146 -9.88 -15.82 12.45
CA THR A 146 -10.34 -17.13 12.87
C THR A 146 -11.67 -16.92 13.58
N GLY A 147 -12.77 -17.54 13.15
CA GLY A 147 -14.06 -17.43 13.85
C GLY A 147 -13.93 -17.69 15.37
N ALA A 148 -14.83 -17.09 16.16
CA ALA A 148 -14.83 -17.24 17.61
C ALA A 148 -15.10 -18.72 18.00
N PRO A 149 -14.24 -19.40 18.79
CA PRO A 149 -14.46 -20.79 19.18
C PRO A 149 -15.82 -21.03 19.85
N GLU A 150 -16.36 -20.02 20.54
CA GLU A 150 -17.65 -20.06 21.23
C GLU A 150 -18.83 -20.11 20.24
N SER A 151 -18.61 -19.68 19.00
CA SER A 151 -19.59 -19.82 17.92
C SER A 151 -19.67 -21.23 17.33
N MET A 152 -18.72 -22.11 17.69
CA MET A 152 -18.73 -23.52 17.30
C MET A 152 -19.52 -24.37 18.30
N PRO A 153 -20.22 -25.43 17.83
CA PRO A 153 -20.82 -26.43 18.70
C PRO A 153 -19.80 -27.00 19.70
N GLU A 154 -20.26 -27.37 20.90
CA GLU A 154 -19.40 -28.01 21.89
C GLU A 154 -18.81 -29.32 21.35
N GLY A 155 -17.59 -29.63 21.77
CA GLY A 155 -16.85 -30.83 21.34
C GLY A 155 -15.68 -30.49 20.42
N THR A 156 -15.35 -31.42 19.52
CA THR A 156 -14.11 -31.35 18.72
C THR A 156 -14.04 -30.11 17.84
N ALA A 157 -15.16 -29.64 17.28
CA ALA A 157 -15.18 -28.45 16.43
C ALA A 157 -14.70 -27.17 17.14
N ARG A 158 -15.01 -27.01 18.43
CA ARG A 158 -14.50 -25.89 19.24
C ARG A 158 -13.00 -26.05 19.50
N GLN A 159 -12.57 -27.26 19.86
CA GLN A 159 -11.16 -27.57 20.11
C GLN A 159 -10.30 -27.37 18.84
N ASP A 160 -10.79 -27.83 17.68
CA ASP A 160 -10.13 -27.65 16.39
C ASP A 160 -9.97 -26.16 16.05
N GLN A 161 -10.99 -25.34 16.34
CA GLN A 161 -10.94 -23.89 16.14
C GLN A 161 -9.93 -23.22 17.08
N GLU A 162 -9.87 -23.62 18.36
CA GLU A 162 -8.86 -23.16 19.31
C GLU A 162 -7.44 -23.55 18.88
N ASP A 163 -7.27 -24.75 18.34
CA ASP A 163 -5.98 -25.24 17.87
C ASP A 163 -5.53 -24.54 16.59
N VAL A 164 -6.44 -24.23 15.67
CA VAL A 164 -6.16 -23.37 14.50
C VAL A 164 -5.70 -21.99 14.95
N ILE A 165 -6.36 -21.37 15.94
CA ILE A 165 -5.95 -20.07 16.49
C ILE A 165 -4.54 -20.14 17.07
N LYS A 166 -4.25 -21.15 17.89
CA LYS A 166 -2.92 -21.35 18.49
C LYS A 166 -1.85 -21.57 17.42
N GLN A 167 -2.14 -22.38 16.40
CA GLN A 167 -1.22 -22.64 15.29
C GLN A 167 -0.95 -21.37 14.51
N LEU A 168 -1.98 -20.61 14.13
CA LEU A 168 -1.85 -19.34 13.39
C LEU A 168 -1.07 -18.29 14.19
N ALA A 169 -1.23 -18.23 15.51
CA ALA A 169 -0.43 -17.37 16.38
C ALA A 169 1.07 -17.74 16.40
N GLN A 170 1.40 -18.98 16.05
CA GLN A 170 2.77 -19.50 15.96
C GLN A 170 3.30 -19.52 14.52
N VAL A 171 2.45 -19.25 13.51
CA VAL A 171 2.88 -19.19 12.11
C VAL A 171 3.88 -18.05 11.98
N GLN A 172 5.14 -18.45 11.76
CA GLN A 172 6.15 -17.52 11.31
C GLN A 172 5.82 -17.09 9.89
N PRO A 173 6.18 -15.86 9.50
CA PRO A 173 6.00 -15.43 8.13
C PRO A 173 6.68 -16.42 7.16
N PRO A 174 6.14 -16.63 5.96
CA PRO A 174 6.67 -17.61 5.02
C PRO A 174 8.17 -17.41 4.78
N SER A 175 8.95 -18.48 4.93
CA SER A 175 10.40 -18.47 4.68
C SER A 175 10.75 -18.50 3.19
N GLU A 176 9.77 -18.85 2.33
CA GLU A 176 9.89 -18.94 0.89
C GLU A 176 8.94 -17.95 0.18
N GLY A 177 9.34 -17.51 -1.02
CA GLY A 177 8.62 -16.49 -1.81
C GLY A 177 8.98 -15.04 -1.44
N ASP A 178 8.24 -14.11 -2.02
CA ASP A 178 8.50 -12.67 -1.91
C ASP A 178 8.18 -12.06 -0.53
N TRP A 179 7.69 -12.87 0.42
CA TRP A 179 7.31 -12.43 1.77
C TRP A 179 8.49 -11.91 2.59
N LYS A 180 9.67 -12.52 2.44
CA LYS A 180 10.89 -12.02 3.10
C LYS A 180 11.20 -10.58 2.65
N ASP A 181 11.10 -10.30 1.37
CA ASP A 181 11.32 -8.95 0.82
C ASP A 181 10.25 -7.98 1.32
N ILE A 182 8.98 -8.39 1.34
CA ILE A 182 7.88 -7.57 1.87
C ILE A 182 8.14 -7.19 3.33
N LEU A 183 8.53 -8.15 4.17
CA LEU A 183 8.77 -7.93 5.60
C LEU A 183 10.04 -7.12 5.87
N GLN A 184 11.11 -7.35 5.09
CA GLN A 184 12.35 -6.58 5.19
C GLN A 184 12.17 -5.13 4.73
N ASN A 185 11.27 -4.90 3.77
CA ASN A 185 11.01 -3.57 3.22
C ASN A 185 9.92 -2.80 3.98
N THR A 186 9.35 -3.38 5.05
CA THR A 186 8.33 -2.74 5.88
C THR A 186 8.96 -2.28 7.20
N VAL A 187 9.01 -0.96 7.45
CA VAL A 187 9.51 -0.38 8.70
C VAL A 187 8.32 0.12 9.53
N SER A 188 8.19 -0.41 10.75
CA SER A 188 7.17 0.05 11.71
C SER A 188 7.58 1.39 12.32
N ILE A 189 6.69 2.37 12.26
CA ILE A 189 6.90 3.71 12.80
C ILE A 189 6.36 3.78 14.23
N GLY A 190 7.22 4.17 15.18
CA GLY A 190 6.81 4.44 16.56
C GLY A 190 5.96 5.71 16.70
N LYS A 191 5.15 5.82 17.76
CA LYS A 191 4.19 6.92 17.99
C LYS A 191 4.81 8.33 17.93
N SER A 192 6.03 8.52 18.44
CA SER A 192 6.72 9.82 18.38
C SER A 192 7.06 10.25 16.95
N LYS A 193 7.49 9.31 16.12
CA LYS A 193 7.85 9.54 14.71
C LYS A 193 6.62 9.80 13.85
N LEU A 194 5.49 9.18 14.20
CA LEU A 194 4.18 9.51 13.64
C LEU A 194 3.80 10.98 13.87
N ASP A 195 3.99 11.49 15.10
CA ASP A 195 3.63 12.87 15.43
C ASP A 195 4.50 13.89 14.66
N GLU A 196 5.79 13.60 14.44
CA GLU A 196 6.68 14.39 13.56
C GLU A 196 6.18 14.43 12.10
N LEU A 197 5.82 13.27 11.55
CA LEU A 197 5.31 13.18 10.17
C LEU A 197 4.00 13.95 10.00
N MET A 198 3.15 13.93 11.02
CA MET A 198 1.87 14.65 11.02
C MET A 198 2.02 16.18 11.05
N GLN A 199 3.19 16.71 11.39
CA GLN A 199 3.49 18.15 11.32
C GLN A 199 3.94 18.60 9.92
N GLN A 200 4.35 17.67 9.04
CA GLN A 200 4.80 17.95 7.68
C GLN A 200 3.66 17.99 6.65
N PHE A 201 2.43 17.66 7.07
CA PHE A 201 1.20 17.67 6.27
C PHE A 201 0.07 18.46 6.95
#